data_AF-A0A3C0FSG9-F1
#
_entry.id   AF-A0A3C0FSG9-F1
#
_cell.length_a   1.000
_cell.length_b   1.000
_cell.length_c   1.000
_cell.angle_alpha   90.00
_cell.angle_beta   90.00
_cell.angle_gamma   90.00
#
_symmetry.space_group_name_H-M   'P 1'
#
loop_
_entity.id
_entity.type
_entity.pdbx_description
1 polymer ?
#
loop_
_entity_poly.entity_id
_entity_poly.type
_entity_poly.pdbx_seq_one_letter_code
_entity_poly.pdbx_strand_id
1 'polypeptide(L)'
;MLAQLAGTHGFVNLLGRGAGQSFGAACALYVLLKTGYRDEAEAILHRLEDAVLTAGELPLNLLAPAPLPENPGPEIPQTPGWYSYNRHDDYLAFAGYWLLKASQLPVPKRIRSPASATIARNTIAQFSSSYYHAQMTLCGRQNFDVSGASVIVSDQGKPARIFLPPTGGEQDAPSLNDQASQPLPAIGETEFARFLQTRQISENKIDVSFELAGIVGHRTIEFQNARVIVSDQIPDCAANEVELFRILIDGNIGLTQIAKNTIICPELGIKLIASAPLHMIPQATFSAAGPATRISAKTGQGHNVTLAISWGDSDA
;
A
#
# COMPACT_ATOMS: atom_id res chain seq x y z
N MET A 1 -8.96 1.77 -16.08
CA MET A 1 -9.00 1.35 -14.67
C MET A 1 -7.97 0.26 -14.38
N LEU A 2 -8.18 -1.02 -14.69
CA LEU A 2 -7.22 -2.07 -14.29
C LEU A 2 -5.78 -1.85 -14.81
N ALA A 3 -5.61 -1.49 -16.10
CA ALA A 3 -4.30 -1.17 -16.66
C ALA A 3 -3.64 0.02 -15.94
N GLN A 4 -4.43 1.04 -15.58
CA GLN A 4 -3.93 2.20 -14.83
C GLN A 4 -3.50 1.81 -13.42
N LEU A 5 -4.26 0.95 -12.72
CA LEU A 5 -3.92 0.48 -11.37
C LEU A 5 -2.69 -0.45 -11.37
N ALA A 6 -2.52 -1.26 -12.43
CA ALA A 6 -1.36 -2.12 -12.61
C ALA A 6 -0.08 -1.32 -12.92
N GLY A 7 -0.24 -0.22 -13.68
CA GLY A 7 0.87 0.54 -14.24
C GLY A 7 1.83 -0.33 -15.04
N THR A 8 3.03 0.20 -15.30
CA THR A 8 4.12 -0.60 -15.89
C THR A 8 4.87 -1.42 -14.84
N HIS A 9 4.62 -1.20 -13.55
CA HIS A 9 5.27 -1.92 -12.45
C HIS A 9 4.67 -3.30 -12.18
N GLY A 10 3.44 -3.58 -12.62
CA GLY A 10 2.83 -4.92 -12.57
C GLY A 10 2.30 -5.35 -11.20
N PHE A 11 2.42 -4.50 -10.17
CA PHE A 11 1.78 -4.73 -8.88
C PHE A 11 0.28 -4.42 -9.00
N VAL A 12 -0.52 -5.47 -9.01
CA VAL A 12 -1.98 -5.37 -9.07
C VAL A 12 -2.60 -5.78 -7.75
N ASN A 13 -3.89 -5.44 -7.58
CA ASN A 13 -4.65 -5.83 -6.40
C ASN A 13 -3.98 -5.34 -5.11
N LEU A 14 -3.68 -4.04 -5.03
CA LEU A 14 -3.06 -3.44 -3.83
C LEU A 14 -4.07 -2.74 -2.91
N LEU A 15 -5.36 -2.79 -3.24
CA LEU A 15 -6.42 -2.09 -2.50
C LEU A 15 -7.44 -3.09 -1.97
N GLY A 16 -7.90 -2.88 -0.74
CA GLY A 16 -8.94 -3.69 -0.10
C GLY A 16 -8.46 -5.05 0.42
N ARG A 17 -9.42 -5.92 0.74
CA ARG A 17 -9.17 -7.29 1.21
C ARG A 17 -8.65 -8.15 0.05
N GLY A 18 -7.67 -9.00 0.36
CA GLY A 18 -6.99 -9.82 -0.63
C GLY A 18 -5.84 -9.11 -1.34
N ALA A 19 -5.36 -7.97 -0.81
CA ALA A 19 -4.24 -7.27 -1.41
C ALA A 19 -3.02 -8.21 -1.55
N GLY A 20 -2.40 -8.22 -2.73
CA GLY A 20 -1.27 -9.10 -3.03
C GLY A 20 -1.61 -10.51 -3.47
N GLN A 21 -2.88 -10.94 -3.39
CA GLN A 21 -3.22 -12.33 -3.71
C GLN A 21 -2.97 -12.69 -5.19
N SER A 22 -2.33 -13.83 -5.41
CA SER A 22 -1.94 -14.34 -6.74
C SER A 22 -3.14 -14.62 -7.63
N PHE A 23 -4.27 -15.06 -7.07
CA PHE A 23 -5.53 -15.22 -7.79
C PHE A 23 -6.00 -13.91 -8.45
N GLY A 24 -5.96 -12.80 -7.71
CA GLY A 24 -6.31 -11.48 -8.23
C GLY A 24 -5.37 -11.05 -9.36
N ALA A 25 -4.07 -11.34 -9.23
CA ALA A 25 -3.09 -11.05 -10.27
C ALA A 25 -3.28 -11.89 -11.53
N ALA A 26 -3.56 -13.19 -11.41
CA ALA A 26 -3.86 -14.06 -12.54
C ALA A 26 -5.13 -13.63 -13.29
N CYS A 27 -6.18 -13.21 -12.56
CA CYS A 27 -7.37 -12.63 -13.16
C CYS A 27 -7.05 -11.34 -13.92
N ALA A 28 -6.25 -10.46 -13.30
CA ALA A 28 -5.86 -9.20 -13.91
C ALA A 28 -5.04 -9.41 -15.20
N LEU A 29 -4.08 -10.33 -15.17
CA LEU A 29 -3.30 -10.76 -16.33
C LEU A 29 -4.20 -11.20 -17.48
N TYR A 30 -5.13 -12.12 -17.22
CA TYR A 30 -6.09 -12.59 -18.23
C TYR A 30 -6.92 -11.44 -18.82
N VAL A 31 -7.45 -10.56 -17.98
CA VAL A 31 -8.30 -9.44 -18.43
C VAL A 31 -7.49 -8.47 -19.30
N LEU A 32 -6.27 -8.12 -18.90
CA LEU A 32 -5.41 -7.19 -19.64
C LEU A 32 -4.97 -7.77 -20.99
N LEU A 33 -4.55 -9.04 -21.03
CA LEU A 33 -4.25 -9.74 -22.28
C LEU A 33 -5.47 -9.77 -23.21
N LYS A 34 -6.64 -10.14 -22.67
CA LYS A 34 -7.89 -10.22 -23.44
C LYS A 34 -8.32 -8.86 -24.01
N THR A 35 -7.99 -7.78 -23.30
CA THR A 35 -8.37 -6.42 -23.69
C THR A 35 -7.28 -5.67 -24.48
N GLY A 36 -6.10 -6.28 -24.65
CA GLY A 36 -5.02 -5.76 -25.49
C GLY A 36 -4.05 -4.80 -24.78
N TYR A 37 -4.00 -4.82 -23.45
CA TYR A 37 -3.04 -4.08 -22.60
C TYR A 37 -1.83 -4.96 -22.30
N ARG A 38 -0.94 -5.09 -23.29
CA ARG A 38 0.15 -6.06 -23.26
C ARG A 38 1.26 -5.69 -22.28
N ASP A 39 1.64 -4.42 -22.22
CA ASP A 39 2.77 -3.98 -21.40
C ASP A 39 2.46 -4.16 -19.91
N GLU A 40 1.25 -3.81 -19.48
CA GLU A 40 0.79 -4.02 -18.11
C GLU A 40 0.59 -5.51 -17.79
N ALA A 41 0.12 -6.30 -18.75
CA ALA A 41 0.03 -7.75 -18.61
C ALA A 41 1.42 -8.39 -18.44
N GLU A 42 2.40 -7.98 -19.24
CA GLU A 42 3.78 -8.46 -19.15
C GLU A 42 4.43 -8.08 -17.82
N ALA A 43 4.15 -6.87 -17.32
CA ALA A 43 4.60 -6.46 -16.01
C ALA A 43 4.02 -7.34 -14.88
N ILE A 44 2.73 -7.70 -14.94
CA ILE A 44 2.12 -8.62 -13.97
C ILE A 44 2.73 -10.02 -14.08
N LEU A 45 2.92 -10.52 -15.31
CA LEU A 45 3.54 -11.81 -15.54
C LEU A 45 4.93 -11.87 -14.92
N HIS A 46 5.74 -10.81 -15.09
CA HIS A 46 7.04 -10.71 -14.46
C HIS A 46 6.96 -10.81 -12.92
N ARG A 47 5.99 -10.16 -12.27
CA ARG A 47 5.79 -10.29 -10.82
C ARG A 47 5.40 -11.69 -10.38
N LEU A 48 4.56 -12.38 -11.17
CA LEU A 48 4.19 -13.77 -10.92
C LEU A 48 5.41 -14.70 -11.07
N GLU A 49 6.20 -14.53 -12.12
CA GLU A 49 7.42 -15.32 -12.37
C GLU A 49 8.46 -15.11 -11.26
N ASP A 50 8.74 -13.87 -10.89
CA ASP A 50 9.68 -13.55 -9.79
C ASP A 50 9.22 -14.16 -8.45
N ALA A 51 7.92 -14.09 -8.17
CA ALA A 51 7.35 -14.68 -6.96
C ALA A 51 7.47 -16.21 -6.95
N VAL A 52 7.22 -16.87 -8.09
CA VAL A 52 7.41 -18.33 -8.25
C VAL A 52 8.87 -18.73 -8.09
N LEU A 53 9.79 -17.98 -8.69
CA LEU A 53 11.22 -18.23 -8.54
C LEU A 53 11.68 -18.09 -7.09
N THR A 54 11.10 -17.14 -6.35
CA THR A 54 11.44 -16.88 -4.94
C THR A 54 10.87 -17.94 -3.99
N ALA A 55 9.59 -18.31 -4.17
CA ALA A 55 8.89 -19.23 -3.29
C ALA A 55 9.04 -20.72 -3.69
N GLY A 56 9.48 -21.00 -4.93
CA GLY A 56 9.56 -22.36 -5.50
C GLY A 56 8.24 -22.87 -6.09
N GLU A 57 7.13 -22.21 -5.78
CA GLU A 57 5.78 -22.46 -6.29
C GLU A 57 5.02 -21.13 -6.39
N LEU A 58 3.80 -21.12 -6.93
CA LEU A 58 2.99 -19.90 -6.94
C LEU A 58 2.55 -19.59 -5.51
N PRO A 59 3.04 -18.52 -4.85
CA PRO A 59 2.63 -18.24 -3.50
C PRO A 59 1.20 -17.69 -3.47
N LEU A 60 0.54 -17.78 -2.31
CA LEU A 60 -0.77 -17.15 -2.14
C LEU A 60 -0.67 -15.62 -2.28
N ASN A 61 0.36 -15.03 -1.67
CA ASN A 61 0.59 -13.60 -1.61
C ASN A 61 1.87 -13.23 -2.38
N LEU A 62 1.74 -12.44 -3.43
CA LEU A 62 2.83 -11.98 -4.28
C LEU A 62 3.66 -10.86 -3.64
N LEU A 63 3.16 -10.19 -2.60
CA LEU A 63 3.89 -9.11 -1.92
C LEU A 63 4.88 -9.66 -0.89
N ALA A 64 4.69 -10.90 -0.45
CA ALA A 64 5.55 -11.60 0.49
C ALA A 64 5.76 -13.05 0.01
N PRO A 65 6.47 -13.25 -1.12
CA PRO A 65 6.65 -14.58 -1.70
C PRO A 65 7.51 -15.43 -0.76
N ALA A 66 6.90 -16.45 -0.16
CA ALA A 66 7.55 -17.43 0.70
C ALA A 66 6.87 -18.79 0.54
N PRO A 67 7.60 -19.90 0.81
CA PRO A 67 6.98 -21.22 0.91
C PRO A 67 5.87 -21.23 1.96
N LEU A 68 4.80 -21.99 1.71
CA LEU A 68 3.71 -22.13 2.66
C LEU A 68 4.21 -22.83 3.95
N PRO A 69 3.96 -22.26 5.15
CA PRO A 69 4.31 -22.95 6.39
C PRO A 69 3.35 -24.13 6.64
N GLU A 70 3.72 -25.03 7.55
CA GLU A 70 2.91 -26.21 7.90
C GLU A 70 1.50 -25.84 8.41
N ASN A 71 1.39 -24.73 9.14
CA ASN A 71 0.13 -24.24 9.69
C ASN A 71 -0.06 -22.77 9.28
N PRO A 72 -0.59 -22.50 8.08
CA PRO A 72 -0.82 -21.13 7.63
C PRO A 72 -2.07 -20.52 8.29
N GLY A 73 -2.05 -19.22 8.57
CA GLY A 73 -3.17 -18.57 9.25
C GLY A 73 -3.04 -17.05 9.35
N PRO A 74 -4.15 -16.32 9.55
CA PRO A 74 -4.14 -14.85 9.65
C PRO A 74 -3.28 -14.30 10.80
N GLU A 75 -2.99 -15.10 11.82
CA GLU A 75 -2.17 -14.79 13.00
C GLU A 75 -0.70 -15.19 12.86
N ILE A 76 -0.32 -15.88 11.78
CA ILE A 76 0.99 -16.51 11.61
C ILE A 76 1.94 -15.55 10.88
N PRO A 77 3.05 -15.08 11.48
CA PRO A 77 3.97 -14.10 10.89
C PRO A 77 4.52 -14.44 9.50
N GLN A 78 4.61 -15.73 9.18
CA GLN A 78 5.06 -16.25 7.87
C GLN A 78 4.00 -16.15 6.78
N THR A 79 2.76 -15.81 7.11
CA THR A 79 1.65 -15.67 6.16
C THR A 79 1.02 -14.27 6.23
N PRO A 80 1.79 -13.20 5.96
CA PRO A 80 1.22 -11.86 5.89
C PRO A 80 0.19 -11.76 4.76
N GLY A 81 -0.86 -10.96 4.98
CA GLY A 81 -1.98 -10.86 4.04
C GLY A 81 -2.86 -12.12 3.96
N TRP A 82 -2.71 -13.05 4.91
CA TRP A 82 -3.61 -14.18 5.05
C TRP A 82 -4.92 -13.76 5.74
N TYR A 83 -6.04 -14.26 5.21
CA TYR A 83 -7.39 -14.04 5.72
C TYR A 83 -8.00 -15.37 6.11
N SER A 84 -8.93 -15.37 7.08
CA SER A 84 -9.52 -16.61 7.62
C SER A 84 -10.26 -17.44 6.56
N TYR A 85 -10.75 -16.80 5.50
CA TYR A 85 -11.41 -17.45 4.37
C TYR A 85 -10.44 -17.93 3.28
N ASN A 86 -9.15 -17.64 3.37
CA ASN A 86 -8.18 -18.10 2.38
C ASN A 86 -8.04 -19.62 2.50
N ARG A 87 -8.46 -20.31 1.44
CA ARG A 87 -8.14 -21.71 1.21
C ARG A 87 -7.10 -21.76 0.10
N HIS A 88 -5.85 -21.98 0.49
CA HIS A 88 -4.73 -21.90 -0.44
C HIS A 88 -4.94 -22.74 -1.70
N ASP A 89 -5.32 -24.00 -1.54
CA ASP A 89 -5.55 -24.93 -2.64
C ASP A 89 -6.63 -24.44 -3.62
N ASP A 90 -7.73 -23.89 -3.10
CA ASP A 90 -8.81 -23.33 -3.91
C ASP A 90 -8.31 -22.11 -4.71
N TYR A 91 -7.63 -21.18 -4.03
CA TYR A 91 -7.09 -19.97 -4.65
C TYR A 91 -6.02 -20.29 -5.70
N LEU A 92 -5.17 -21.29 -5.45
CA LEU A 92 -4.19 -21.79 -6.40
C LEU A 92 -4.86 -22.42 -7.63
N ALA A 93 -5.88 -23.25 -7.42
CA ALA A 93 -6.63 -23.86 -8.54
C ALA A 93 -7.29 -22.78 -9.41
N PHE A 94 -7.90 -21.76 -8.79
CA PHE A 94 -8.48 -20.63 -9.53
C PHE A 94 -7.41 -19.78 -10.24
N ALA A 95 -6.28 -19.50 -9.59
CA ALA A 95 -5.17 -18.79 -10.23
C ALA A 95 -4.66 -19.57 -11.44
N GLY A 96 -4.40 -20.88 -11.28
CA GLY A 96 -3.98 -21.78 -12.35
C GLY A 96 -4.97 -21.85 -13.52
N TYR A 97 -6.28 -21.88 -13.23
CA TYR A 97 -7.31 -21.80 -14.26
C TYR A 97 -7.16 -20.51 -15.10
N TRP A 98 -7.04 -19.34 -14.46
CA TRP A 98 -6.92 -18.08 -15.19
C TRP A 98 -5.60 -17.93 -15.94
N LEU A 99 -4.50 -18.46 -15.41
CA LEU A 99 -3.22 -18.55 -16.12
C LEU A 99 -3.35 -19.42 -17.39
N LEU A 100 -4.04 -20.55 -17.30
CA LEU A 100 -4.34 -21.39 -18.47
C LEU A 100 -5.25 -20.66 -19.48
N LYS A 101 -6.28 -19.93 -19.01
CA LYS A 101 -7.12 -19.14 -19.93
C LYS A 101 -6.35 -18.00 -20.57
N ALA A 102 -5.40 -17.39 -19.85
CA ALA A 102 -4.52 -16.35 -20.39
C ALA A 102 -3.63 -16.88 -21.51
N SER A 103 -3.03 -18.08 -21.34
CA SER A 103 -2.17 -18.69 -22.36
C SER A 103 -2.91 -19.16 -23.62
N GLN A 104 -4.22 -19.38 -23.52
CA GLN A 104 -5.09 -19.74 -24.65
C GLN A 104 -5.63 -18.54 -25.43
N LEU A 105 -5.34 -17.31 -25.01
CA LEU A 105 -5.82 -16.12 -25.71
C LEU A 105 -5.10 -15.99 -27.06
N PRO A 106 -5.84 -15.66 -28.14
CA PRO A 106 -5.21 -15.37 -29.42
C PRO A 106 -4.38 -14.09 -29.31
N VAL A 107 -3.33 -13.98 -30.12
CA VAL A 107 -2.51 -12.76 -30.19
C VAL A 107 -3.43 -11.58 -30.52
N PRO A 108 -3.47 -10.52 -29.70
CA PRO A 108 -4.34 -9.37 -29.93
C PRO A 108 -4.00 -8.71 -31.27
N LYS A 109 -5.01 -8.52 -32.13
CA LYS A 109 -4.84 -7.86 -33.44
C LYS A 109 -4.59 -6.35 -33.33
N ARG A 110 -4.85 -5.74 -32.18
CA ARG A 110 -4.62 -4.32 -31.89
C ARG A 110 -4.17 -4.14 -30.45
N ILE A 111 -3.08 -3.42 -30.28
CA ILE A 111 -2.64 -2.90 -28.98
C ILE A 111 -3.55 -1.71 -28.67
N ARG A 112 -4.18 -1.73 -27.49
CA ARG A 112 -4.91 -0.55 -27.01
C ARG A 112 -3.96 0.25 -26.13
N SER A 113 -3.80 1.53 -26.41
CA SER A 113 -3.26 2.44 -25.40
C SER A 113 -4.22 2.46 -24.21
N PRO A 114 -3.73 2.53 -22.97
CA PRO A 114 -4.57 2.78 -21.80
C PRO A 114 -5.40 4.03 -22.06
N ALA A 115 -6.66 3.83 -22.43
CA ALA A 115 -7.58 4.93 -22.60
C ALA A 115 -7.72 5.60 -21.24
N SER A 116 -7.84 6.93 -21.25
CA SER A 116 -8.34 7.68 -20.10
C SER A 116 -9.79 7.25 -19.86
N ALA A 117 -9.99 6.08 -19.26
CA ALA A 117 -11.29 5.63 -18.84
C ALA A 117 -11.72 6.62 -17.77
N THR A 118 -12.80 7.37 -18.03
CA THR A 118 -13.45 8.24 -17.07
C THR A 118 -13.77 7.40 -15.85
N ILE A 119 -12.94 7.53 -14.82
CA ILE A 119 -13.10 6.84 -13.54
C ILE A 119 -14.45 7.30 -12.98
N ALA A 120 -15.23 6.37 -12.43
CA ALA A 120 -16.26 6.77 -11.49
C ALA A 120 -15.54 7.44 -10.31
N ARG A 121 -15.45 8.77 -10.34
CA ARG A 121 -14.54 9.66 -9.58
C ARG A 121 -14.61 9.55 -8.04
N ASN A 122 -15.26 8.54 -7.47
CA ASN A 122 -15.69 8.56 -6.08
C ASN A 122 -15.15 7.42 -5.21
N THR A 123 -14.50 6.39 -5.77
CA THR A 123 -14.10 5.20 -4.98
C THR A 123 -12.59 5.01 -4.84
N ILE A 124 -11.80 5.28 -5.89
CA ILE A 124 -10.34 5.12 -5.85
C ILE A 124 -9.69 6.40 -6.35
N ALA A 125 -8.76 6.94 -5.57
CA ALA A 125 -7.84 7.98 -6.02
C ALA A 125 -6.54 7.32 -6.50
N GLN A 126 -6.01 7.84 -7.60
CA GLN A 126 -4.76 7.40 -8.19
C GLN A 126 -3.93 8.61 -8.61
N PHE A 127 -2.62 8.54 -8.36
CA PHE A 127 -1.66 9.51 -8.87
C PHE A 127 -0.42 8.77 -9.36
N SER A 128 0.06 9.11 -10.56
CA SER A 128 1.23 8.48 -11.15
C SER A 128 2.16 9.55 -11.73
N SER A 129 3.46 9.35 -11.54
CA SER A 129 4.53 10.12 -12.18
C SER A 129 5.64 9.19 -12.67
N SER A 130 6.72 9.75 -13.18
CA SER A 130 7.93 8.97 -13.49
C SER A 130 8.61 8.37 -12.25
N TYR A 131 8.31 8.88 -11.05
CA TYR A 131 8.99 8.50 -9.81
C TYR A 131 8.23 7.46 -9.00
N TYR A 132 6.90 7.53 -8.99
CA TYR A 132 6.08 6.64 -8.18
C TYR A 132 4.67 6.51 -8.74
N HIS A 133 3.96 5.51 -8.24
CA HIS A 133 2.55 5.31 -8.44
C HIS A 133 1.87 5.14 -7.08
N ALA A 134 0.92 6.02 -6.77
CA ALA A 134 0.12 6.00 -5.56
C ALA A 134 -1.34 5.66 -5.87
N GLN A 135 -1.97 4.86 -5.00
CA GLN A 135 -3.39 4.56 -5.05
C GLN A 135 -4.01 4.43 -3.66
N MET A 136 -5.29 4.78 -3.55
CA MET A 136 -5.99 4.86 -2.27
C MET A 136 -7.49 4.63 -2.46
N THR A 137 -8.12 3.83 -1.59
CA THR A 137 -9.57 3.68 -1.59
C THR A 137 -10.22 4.76 -0.72
N LEU A 138 -11.13 5.52 -1.32
CA LEU A 138 -11.78 6.69 -0.71
C LEU A 138 -13.06 6.33 0.06
N CYS A 139 -13.82 5.35 -0.42
CA CYS A 139 -15.08 4.96 0.22
C CYS A 139 -15.25 3.43 0.26
N GLY A 140 -16.01 2.97 1.25
CA GLY A 140 -16.20 1.56 1.54
C GLY A 140 -17.31 1.36 2.59
N ARG A 141 -17.77 0.12 2.76
CA ARG A 141 -18.82 -0.17 3.76
C ARG A 141 -18.23 -0.44 5.14
N GLN A 142 -17.01 -0.94 5.16
CA GLN A 142 -16.30 -1.38 6.36
C GLN A 142 -14.99 -0.60 6.51
N ASN A 143 -14.44 -0.57 7.72
CA ASN A 143 -13.23 0.22 8.01
C ASN A 143 -11.97 -0.25 7.26
N PHE A 144 -11.94 -1.51 6.79
CA PHE A 144 -10.86 -2.05 5.95
C PHE A 144 -11.10 -1.88 4.45
N ASP A 145 -12.28 -1.42 4.04
CA ASP A 145 -12.58 -1.10 2.64
C ASP A 145 -12.01 0.27 2.25
N VAL A 146 -11.61 1.08 3.23
CA VAL A 146 -11.06 2.43 3.07
C VAL A 146 -9.60 2.47 3.44
N SER A 147 -8.87 3.46 2.93
CA SER A 147 -7.44 3.61 3.21
C SER A 147 -7.19 4.84 4.08
N GLY A 148 -6.45 4.69 5.19
CA GLY A 148 -5.97 5.81 6.01
C GLY A 148 -4.71 6.48 5.46
N ALA A 149 -4.00 5.80 4.57
CA ALA A 149 -2.84 6.29 3.82
C ALA A 149 -2.85 5.67 2.40
N SER A 150 -2.14 6.29 1.46
CA SER A 150 -1.97 5.73 0.12
C SER A 150 -1.01 4.55 0.12
N VAL A 151 -1.30 3.55 -0.71
CA VAL A 151 -0.29 2.57 -1.14
C VAL A 151 0.59 3.24 -2.19
N ILE A 152 1.92 3.16 -2.03
CA ILE A 152 2.88 3.78 -2.94
C ILE A 152 3.84 2.71 -3.46
N VAL A 153 3.90 2.57 -4.77
CA VAL A 153 4.95 1.86 -5.50
C VAL A 153 5.96 2.90 -5.98
N SER A 154 7.22 2.75 -5.57
CA SER A 154 8.34 3.55 -6.04
C SER A 154 8.90 2.96 -7.34
N ASP A 155 9.33 3.82 -8.26
CA ASP A 155 9.86 3.49 -9.58
C ASP A 155 8.82 2.81 -10.51
N GLN A 156 9.23 2.43 -11.72
CA GLN A 156 8.41 1.85 -12.79
C GLN A 156 9.04 0.54 -13.29
N GLY A 157 8.28 -0.24 -14.07
CA GLY A 157 8.81 -1.48 -14.65
C GLY A 157 9.30 -2.51 -13.61
N LYS A 158 10.36 -3.24 -13.97
CA LYS A 158 11.00 -4.27 -13.14
C LYS A 158 11.58 -3.78 -11.80
N PRO A 159 12.33 -2.67 -11.74
CA PRO A 159 12.94 -2.21 -10.48
C PRO A 159 11.92 -1.69 -9.46
N ALA A 160 10.67 -1.46 -9.87
CA ALA A 160 9.66 -0.94 -8.97
C ALA A 160 9.50 -1.78 -7.70
N ARG A 161 9.32 -1.09 -6.57
CA ARG A 161 9.15 -1.68 -5.24
C ARG A 161 8.00 -1.02 -4.49
N ILE A 162 7.31 -1.79 -3.65
CA ILE A 162 6.28 -1.25 -2.76
C ILE A 162 6.97 -0.49 -1.64
N PHE A 163 6.80 0.83 -1.58
CA PHE A 163 7.33 1.68 -0.54
C PHE A 163 6.38 1.81 0.65
N LEU A 164 5.14 2.25 0.39
CA LEU A 164 4.05 2.22 1.38
C LEU A 164 3.14 1.04 1.05
N PRO A 165 3.15 -0.06 1.83
CA PRO A 165 2.41 -1.26 1.50
C PRO A 165 0.91 -1.15 1.81
N PRO A 166 0.07 -2.02 1.21
CA PRO A 166 -1.31 -2.17 1.61
C PRO A 166 -1.38 -2.60 3.06
N THR A 167 -2.11 -1.86 3.88
CA THR A 167 -2.20 -2.19 5.31
C THR A 167 -3.26 -3.25 5.58
N GLY A 168 -4.34 -3.31 4.78
CA GLY A 168 -5.36 -4.36 4.84
C GLY A 168 -5.91 -4.62 6.25
N GLY A 169 -6.74 -5.65 6.42
CA GLY A 169 -7.18 -6.10 7.74
C GLY A 169 -8.27 -7.16 7.68
N GLU A 170 -8.20 -8.12 8.59
CA GLU A 170 -9.27 -9.08 8.88
C GLU A 170 -9.93 -8.67 10.20
N GLN A 171 -11.26 -8.67 10.24
CA GLN A 171 -12.01 -8.35 11.46
C GLN A 171 -12.74 -9.57 12.02
N ASP A 172 -12.93 -10.61 11.21
CA ASP A 172 -13.69 -11.79 11.59
C ASP A 172 -12.82 -12.84 12.32
N ALA A 173 -11.50 -12.62 12.44
CA ALA A 173 -10.56 -13.49 13.14
C ALA A 173 -9.36 -12.68 13.69
N PRO A 174 -8.63 -13.20 14.71
CA PRO A 174 -7.33 -12.67 15.07
C PRO A 174 -6.40 -12.62 13.86
N SER A 175 -5.80 -11.47 13.58
CA SER A 175 -4.94 -11.25 12.43
C SER A 175 -3.75 -10.38 12.81
N LEU A 176 -2.65 -10.56 12.09
CA LEU A 176 -1.49 -9.67 12.16
C LEU A 176 -1.82 -8.23 11.73
N ASN A 177 -2.78 -8.08 10.81
CA ASN A 177 -3.20 -6.79 10.26
C ASN A 177 -4.34 -6.22 11.12
N ASP A 178 -3.99 -5.75 12.32
CA ASP A 178 -4.90 -5.29 13.36
C ASP A 178 -5.07 -3.76 13.39
N GLN A 179 -5.53 -3.21 14.52
CA GLN A 179 -5.68 -1.76 14.70
C GLN A 179 -4.34 -1.02 14.64
N ALA A 180 -3.24 -1.61 15.09
CA ALA A 180 -1.91 -1.00 15.05
C ALA A 180 -1.38 -0.88 13.61
N SER A 181 -1.90 -1.71 12.70
CA SER A 181 -1.63 -1.69 11.26
C SER A 181 -2.36 -0.55 10.53
N GLN A 182 -3.32 0.13 11.17
CA GLN A 182 -3.95 1.30 10.57
C GLN A 182 -2.99 2.48 10.58
N PRO A 183 -2.67 3.09 9.41
CA PRO A 183 -1.65 4.11 9.33
C PRO A 183 -2.15 5.48 9.78
N LEU A 184 -3.06 5.55 10.76
CA LEU A 184 -3.62 6.79 11.31
C LEU A 184 -2.98 7.11 12.68
N PRO A 185 -3.12 8.34 13.21
CA PRO A 185 -2.58 8.69 14.52
C PRO A 185 -3.04 7.77 15.66
N ALA A 186 -2.26 7.73 16.74
CA ALA A 186 -2.59 6.93 17.93
C ALA A 186 -2.02 7.56 19.20
N ILE A 187 -2.53 7.15 20.35
CA ILE A 187 -1.94 7.42 21.67
C ILE A 187 -1.32 6.12 22.18
N GLY A 188 0.01 6.06 22.15
CA GLY A 188 0.76 4.84 22.44
C GLY A 188 0.33 3.66 21.56
N GLU A 189 0.20 2.47 22.16
CA GLU A 189 -0.29 1.25 21.50
C GLU A 189 -1.65 0.80 22.03
N THR A 190 -2.37 1.69 22.72
CA THR A 190 -3.64 1.35 23.38
C THR A 190 -4.84 1.99 22.71
N GLU A 191 -4.65 3.12 22.03
CA GLU A 191 -5.73 3.89 21.45
C GLU A 191 -5.39 4.34 20.04
N PHE A 192 -6.11 3.79 19.07
CA PHE A 192 -5.87 4.01 17.63
C PHE A 192 -6.97 4.86 17.03
N ALA A 193 -6.60 5.77 16.13
CA ALA A 193 -7.57 6.60 15.45
C ALA A 193 -8.46 5.76 14.54
N ARG A 194 -9.76 6.05 14.58
CA ARG A 194 -10.77 5.45 13.72
C ARG A 194 -10.97 6.33 12.49
N PHE A 195 -10.91 5.73 11.31
CA PHE A 195 -11.30 6.39 10.08
C PHE A 195 -12.77 6.85 10.12
N LEU A 196 -13.06 8.07 9.69
CA LEU A 196 -14.43 8.58 9.55
C LEU A 196 -14.86 8.68 8.09
N GLN A 197 -14.10 9.43 7.29
CA GLN A 197 -14.42 9.70 5.89
C GLN A 197 -13.18 10.17 5.13
N THR A 198 -13.21 10.03 3.81
CA THR A 198 -12.31 10.79 2.94
C THR A 198 -13.09 11.73 2.02
N ARG A 199 -12.41 12.79 1.61
CA ARG A 199 -12.86 13.71 0.57
C ARG A 199 -11.70 14.01 -0.37
N GLN A 200 -11.92 13.81 -1.66
CA GLN A 200 -11.02 14.33 -2.67
C GLN A 200 -11.23 15.85 -2.80
N ILE A 201 -10.21 16.64 -2.44
CA ILE A 201 -10.24 18.11 -2.52
C ILE A 201 -9.94 18.58 -3.94
N SER A 202 -8.93 17.96 -4.58
CA SER A 202 -8.53 18.20 -5.96
C SER A 202 -8.01 16.90 -6.59
N GLU A 203 -7.61 16.92 -7.87
CA GLU A 203 -7.08 15.74 -8.56
C GLU A 203 -5.88 15.10 -7.85
N ASN A 204 -5.10 15.90 -7.13
CA ASN A 204 -3.87 15.47 -6.46
C ASN A 204 -3.90 15.66 -4.93
N LYS A 205 -5.06 15.97 -4.33
CA LYS A 205 -5.16 16.26 -2.89
C LYS A 205 -6.37 15.59 -2.26
N ILE A 206 -6.12 14.88 -1.16
CA ILE A 206 -7.11 14.11 -0.40
C ILE A 206 -7.11 14.59 1.05
N ASP A 207 -8.29 14.73 1.63
CA ASP A 207 -8.49 14.87 3.07
C ASP A 207 -9.09 13.59 3.65
N VAL A 208 -8.57 13.16 4.80
CA VAL A 208 -9.05 12.04 5.59
C VAL A 208 -9.41 12.56 6.97
N SER A 209 -10.68 12.47 7.33
CA SER A 209 -11.10 12.76 8.70
C SER A 209 -11.01 11.49 9.54
N PHE A 210 -10.47 11.60 10.74
CA PHE A 210 -10.34 10.50 11.70
C PHE A 210 -10.75 10.96 13.10
N GLU A 211 -11.09 10.02 13.98
CA GLU A 211 -11.41 10.25 15.39
C GLU A 211 -10.42 9.53 16.28
N LEU A 212 -9.80 10.24 17.22
CA LEU A 212 -8.88 9.69 18.22
C LEU A 212 -9.29 10.25 19.59
N ALA A 213 -9.54 9.39 20.58
CA ALA A 213 -9.97 9.83 21.92
C ALA A 213 -11.18 10.80 21.92
N GLY A 214 -12.12 10.60 20.99
CA GLY A 214 -13.29 11.49 20.82
C GLY A 214 -12.99 12.83 20.15
N ILE A 215 -11.75 13.06 19.71
CA ILE A 215 -11.34 14.27 19.01
C ILE A 215 -11.23 13.98 17.52
N VAL A 216 -11.87 14.82 16.70
CA VAL A 216 -11.79 14.72 15.25
C VAL A 216 -10.52 15.43 14.76
N GLY A 217 -9.67 14.69 14.06
CA GLY A 217 -8.51 15.18 13.36
C GLY A 217 -8.62 15.00 11.85
N HIS A 218 -7.69 15.62 11.13
CA HIS A 218 -7.62 15.62 9.67
C HIS A 218 -6.22 15.23 9.22
N ARG A 219 -6.15 14.36 8.22
CA ARG A 219 -4.96 14.11 7.42
C ARG A 219 -5.18 14.64 6.02
N THR A 220 -4.28 15.50 5.58
CA THR A 220 -4.17 15.87 4.17
C THR A 220 -3.04 15.09 3.51
N ILE A 221 -3.30 14.52 2.34
CA ILE A 221 -2.30 13.90 1.47
C ILE A 221 -2.29 14.65 0.13
N GLU A 222 -1.15 15.22 -0.23
CA GLU A 222 -0.93 15.91 -1.50
C GLU A 222 0.13 15.18 -2.33
N PHE A 223 -0.22 14.86 -3.57
CA PHE A 223 0.65 14.20 -4.53
C PHE A 223 1.23 15.24 -5.50
N GLN A 224 2.54 15.23 -5.67
CA GLN A 224 3.28 16.08 -6.58
C GLN A 224 4.21 15.20 -7.42
N ASN A 225 4.78 15.73 -8.50
CA ASN A 225 5.52 14.92 -9.47
C ASN A 225 6.60 14.01 -8.83
N ALA A 226 7.45 14.55 -7.95
CA ALA A 226 8.52 13.83 -7.28
C ALA A 226 8.37 13.83 -5.76
N ARG A 227 7.18 14.14 -5.23
CA ARG A 227 6.98 14.34 -3.80
C ARG A 227 5.56 13.97 -3.36
N VAL A 228 5.44 13.36 -2.19
CA VAL A 228 4.18 13.20 -1.46
C VAL A 228 4.26 13.95 -0.14
N ILE A 229 3.26 14.77 0.15
CA ILE A 229 3.18 15.53 1.40
C ILE A 229 2.00 14.99 2.21
N VAL A 230 2.29 14.51 3.41
CA VAL A 230 1.28 14.08 4.39
C VAL A 230 1.29 15.07 5.55
N SER A 231 0.14 15.61 5.92
CA SER A 231 0.01 16.50 7.08
C SER A 231 -1.13 16.02 7.97
N ASP A 232 -0.85 15.82 9.26
CA ASP A 232 -1.86 15.45 10.25
C ASP A 232 -2.10 16.64 11.17
N GLN A 233 -3.37 16.94 11.41
CA GLN A 233 -3.82 17.99 12.31
C GLN A 233 -4.86 17.44 13.30
N ILE A 234 -4.63 17.64 14.61
CA ILE A 234 -5.58 17.27 15.68
C ILE A 234 -5.71 18.43 16.67
N PRO A 235 -6.90 19.06 16.79
CA PRO A 235 -7.04 20.40 17.37
C PRO A 235 -6.75 20.50 18.87
N ASP A 236 -6.95 19.43 19.65
CA ASP A 236 -6.92 19.52 21.12
C ASP A 236 -6.47 18.20 21.74
N CYS A 237 -5.17 17.90 21.68
CA CYS A 237 -4.58 16.71 22.29
C CYS A 237 -3.41 17.06 23.21
N ALA A 238 -3.16 16.25 24.23
CA ALA A 238 -1.99 16.41 25.09
C ALA A 238 -0.69 16.30 24.27
N ALA A 239 0.21 17.25 24.47
CA ALA A 239 1.49 17.31 23.77
C ALA A 239 2.33 16.06 24.09
N ASN A 240 3.08 15.57 23.09
CA ASN A 240 3.96 14.40 23.17
C ASN A 240 3.30 13.03 23.47
N GLU A 241 1.98 12.97 23.65
CA GLU A 241 1.26 11.70 23.84
C GLU A 241 0.82 11.08 22.51
N VAL A 242 0.50 11.92 21.53
CA VAL A 242 0.02 11.49 20.21
C VAL A 242 1.18 11.20 19.27
N GLU A 243 1.17 10.02 18.68
CA GLU A 243 1.96 9.68 17.50
C GLU A 243 1.20 10.07 16.24
N LEU A 244 1.59 11.19 15.64
CA LEU A 244 1.02 11.68 14.39
C LEU A 244 1.65 10.96 13.20
N PHE A 245 0.87 10.83 12.12
CA PHE A 245 1.18 10.12 10.89
C PHE A 245 2.07 8.90 11.02
N ARG A 246 1.52 7.90 11.71
CA ARG A 246 2.00 6.51 11.80
C ARG A 246 2.05 5.85 10.41
N ILE A 247 2.94 6.33 9.54
CA ILE A 247 3.13 5.80 8.19
C ILE A 247 3.88 4.47 8.31
N LEU A 248 3.38 3.45 7.62
CA LEU A 248 4.00 2.14 7.52
C LEU A 248 4.79 2.05 6.23
N ILE A 249 6.06 1.69 6.33
CA ILE A 249 6.97 1.40 5.21
C ILE A 249 7.25 -0.10 5.21
N ASP A 250 7.39 -0.69 4.02
CA ASP A 250 7.75 -2.11 3.88
C ASP A 250 9.01 -2.45 4.68
N GLY A 251 8.97 -3.53 5.46
CA GLY A 251 10.05 -3.90 6.37
C GLY A 251 11.35 -4.32 5.69
N ASN A 252 11.31 -4.62 4.39
CA ASN A 252 12.50 -4.97 3.60
C ASN A 252 13.20 -3.73 3.02
N ILE A 253 12.66 -2.54 3.24
CA ILE A 253 13.24 -1.29 2.75
C ILE A 253 14.27 -0.75 3.74
N GLY A 254 15.47 -0.50 3.24
CA GLY A 254 16.57 0.04 4.02
C GLY A 254 16.37 1.53 4.31
N LEU A 255 16.05 1.86 5.57
CA LEU A 255 15.90 3.24 6.04
C LEU A 255 17.06 3.65 6.97
N THR A 256 17.57 4.86 6.77
CA THR A 256 18.62 5.45 7.62
C THR A 256 18.19 6.82 8.12
N GLN A 257 18.15 7.01 9.44
CA GLN A 257 17.89 8.32 10.03
C GLN A 257 19.18 9.14 10.10
N ILE A 258 19.29 10.19 9.28
CA ILE A 258 20.48 11.04 9.19
C ILE A 258 20.37 12.33 10.02
N ALA A 259 19.15 12.70 10.41
CA ALA A 259 18.89 13.79 11.35
C ALA A 259 17.62 13.50 12.14
N LYS A 260 17.37 14.27 13.22
CA LYS A 260 16.18 14.08 14.07
C LYS A 260 14.88 14.05 13.28
N ASN A 261 14.75 14.85 12.22
CA ASN A 261 13.56 14.98 11.39
C ASN A 261 13.78 14.51 9.94
N THR A 262 14.84 13.75 9.67
CA THR A 262 15.18 13.32 8.30
C THR A 262 15.61 11.86 8.24
N ILE A 263 14.93 11.11 7.38
CA ILE A 263 15.22 9.71 7.07
C ILE A 263 15.45 9.61 5.57
N ILE A 264 16.41 8.78 5.15
CA ILE A 264 16.68 8.48 3.75
C ILE A 264 16.50 6.99 3.47
N CYS A 265 16.15 6.68 2.23
CA CYS A 265 16.17 5.35 1.63
C CYS A 265 17.05 5.43 0.38
N PRO A 266 18.37 5.17 0.51
CA PRO A 266 19.30 5.34 -0.59
C PRO A 266 18.99 4.42 -1.78
N GLU A 267 18.53 3.20 -1.52
CA GLU A 267 18.22 2.21 -2.57
C GLU A 267 17.09 2.65 -3.51
N LEU A 268 16.17 3.50 -3.04
CA LEU A 268 15.07 4.04 -3.83
C LEU A 268 15.23 5.53 -4.16
N GLY A 269 16.33 6.15 -3.71
CA GLY A 269 16.56 7.60 -3.84
C GLY A 269 15.46 8.44 -3.18
N ILE A 270 14.95 7.98 -2.02
CA ILE A 270 13.86 8.64 -1.29
C ILE A 270 14.39 9.36 -0.06
N LYS A 271 13.93 10.59 0.15
CA LYS A 271 14.19 11.39 1.35
C LYS A 271 12.89 11.79 2.04
N LEU A 272 12.80 11.51 3.32
CA LEU A 272 11.68 11.82 4.20
C LEU A 272 12.09 12.95 5.13
N ILE A 273 11.40 14.09 5.06
CA ILE A 273 11.66 15.27 5.90
C ILE A 273 10.37 15.65 6.61
N ALA A 274 10.42 15.78 7.93
CA ALA A 274 9.28 16.23 8.72
C ALA A 274 9.50 17.58 9.41
N SER A 275 8.40 18.25 9.73
CA SER A 275 8.39 19.47 10.54
C SER A 275 8.64 19.23 12.04
N ALA A 276 8.72 17.97 12.46
CA ALA A 276 9.03 17.54 13.83
C ALA A 276 9.99 16.34 13.83
N PRO A 277 10.63 16.01 14.96
CA PRO A 277 11.45 14.80 15.08
C PRO A 277 10.66 13.54 14.71
N LEU A 278 11.30 12.69 13.92
CA LEU A 278 10.79 11.40 13.48
C LEU A 278 11.27 10.31 14.43
N HIS A 279 10.34 9.42 14.77
CA HIS A 279 10.60 8.16 15.44
C HIS A 279 10.45 7.04 14.42
N MET A 280 11.45 6.16 14.35
CA MET A 280 11.45 5.00 13.48
C MET A 280 11.45 3.75 14.34
N ILE A 281 10.44 2.90 14.17
CA ILE A 281 10.29 1.63 14.89
C ILE A 281 10.27 0.51 13.85
N PRO A 282 11.40 -0.18 13.63
CA PRO A 282 11.46 -1.32 12.71
C PRO A 282 10.55 -2.44 13.17
N GLN A 283 9.90 -3.13 12.22
CA GLN A 283 9.02 -4.28 12.48
C GLN A 283 7.97 -4.00 13.58
N ALA A 284 7.46 -2.77 13.63
CA ALA A 284 6.52 -2.34 14.66
C ALA A 284 5.19 -3.09 14.60
N THR A 285 4.77 -3.47 13.39
CA THR A 285 3.51 -4.15 13.10
C THR A 285 3.60 -4.82 11.72
N PHE A 286 2.48 -5.30 11.19
CA PHE A 286 2.40 -5.96 9.89
C PHE A 286 1.60 -5.13 8.87
N SER A 287 1.86 -5.44 7.61
CA SER A 287 1.08 -5.02 6.45
C SER A 287 0.75 -6.27 5.62
N ALA A 288 -0.01 -6.11 4.54
CA ALA A 288 -0.21 -7.20 3.59
C ALA A 288 1.10 -7.65 2.91
N ALA A 289 2.18 -6.86 2.97
CA ALA A 289 3.48 -7.23 2.42
C ALA A 289 4.45 -7.86 3.45
N GLY A 290 4.02 -8.03 4.72
CA GLY A 290 4.88 -8.53 5.78
C GLY A 290 5.11 -7.51 6.90
N PRO A 291 6.13 -7.73 7.75
CA PRO A 291 6.54 -6.78 8.78
C PRO A 291 6.74 -5.38 8.18
N ALA A 292 6.33 -4.35 8.92
CA ALA A 292 6.40 -2.97 8.49
C ALA A 292 7.18 -2.12 9.50
N THR A 293 8.00 -1.21 8.98
CA THR A 293 8.65 -0.16 9.77
C THR A 293 7.69 1.00 9.93
N ARG A 294 7.38 1.38 11.18
CA ARG A 294 6.54 2.54 11.46
C ARG A 294 7.41 3.79 11.59
N ILE A 295 7.02 4.84 10.89
CA ILE A 295 7.49 6.20 11.11
C ILE A 295 6.37 7.00 11.73
N SER A 296 6.67 7.74 12.80
CA SER A 296 5.73 8.66 13.44
C SER A 296 6.44 9.92 13.93
N ALA A 297 5.68 10.95 14.26
CA ALA A 297 6.20 12.13 14.95
C ALA A 297 5.38 12.43 16.20
N LYS A 298 6.06 12.83 17.27
CA LYS A 298 5.45 13.38 18.47
C LYS A 298 5.69 14.88 18.50
N THR A 299 4.64 15.67 18.67
CA THR A 299 4.74 17.12 18.68
C THR A 299 4.84 17.65 20.11
N GLY A 300 5.83 18.52 20.35
CA GLY A 300 6.03 19.14 21.67
C GLY A 300 5.13 20.32 21.99
N GLN A 301 4.67 21.06 20.96
CA GLN A 301 3.85 22.28 21.12
C GLN A 301 2.82 22.47 19.99
N GLY A 302 2.75 21.54 19.03
CA GLY A 302 1.99 21.71 17.80
C GLY A 302 0.90 20.65 17.66
N HIS A 303 -0.26 21.09 17.20
CA HIS A 303 -1.39 20.23 16.84
C HIS A 303 -1.33 19.78 15.37
N ASN A 304 -0.25 20.12 14.67
CA ASN A 304 -0.04 19.84 13.26
C ASN A 304 1.40 19.41 13.04
N VAL A 305 1.58 18.44 12.16
CA VAL A 305 2.90 18.05 11.66
C VAL A 305 2.77 17.74 10.17
N THR A 306 3.86 17.93 9.43
CA THR A 306 3.95 17.64 7.99
C THR A 306 5.16 16.75 7.72
N LEU A 307 4.97 15.72 6.90
CA LEU A 307 6.00 14.84 6.35
C LEU A 307 6.01 15.00 4.83
N ALA A 308 7.19 15.28 4.26
CA ALA A 308 7.43 15.25 2.84
C ALA A 308 8.30 14.04 2.48
N ILE A 309 7.80 13.19 1.59
CA ILE A 309 8.50 12.05 0.98
C ILE A 309 8.90 12.48 -0.43
N SER A 310 10.18 12.62 -0.72
CA SER A 310 10.69 13.15 -2.00
C SER A 310 11.59 12.14 -2.70
N TRP A 311 11.50 12.07 -4.03
CA TRP A 311 12.34 11.23 -4.90
C TRP A 311 13.34 12.09 -5.67
N GLY A 312 14.55 11.58 -5.88
CA GLY A 312 15.52 12.17 -6.81
C GLY A 312 16.29 13.38 -6.30
N ASP A 313 16.23 13.68 -4.99
CA ASP A 313 17.19 14.61 -4.38
C ASP A 313 18.57 13.93 -4.36
N SER A 314 19.60 14.61 -4.88
CA SER A 314 20.99 14.12 -4.99
C SER A 314 21.68 13.83 -3.65
N ASP A 315 20.99 14.07 -2.54
CA ASP A 315 21.43 13.82 -1.16
C ASP A 315 20.62 12.68 -0.48
N ALA A 316 19.94 11.83 -1.26
CA ALA A 316 19.19 10.66 -0.79
C ALA A 316 20.05 9.39 -0.71
#